data_AF-A0A7Z1KL89-F1
#
_entry.id   AF-A0A7Z1KL89-F1
#
_cell.length_a   1.000
_cell.length_b   1.000
_cell.length_c   1.000
_cell.angle_alpha   90.00
_cell.angle_beta   90.00
_cell.angle_gamma   90.00
#
_symmetry.space_group_name_H-M   'P 1'
#
loop_
_entity.id
_entity.type
_entity.pdbx_description
1 polymer ?
#
loop_
_entity_poly.entity_id
_entity_poly.type
_entity_poly.pdbx_seq_one_letter_code
_entity_poly.pdbx_strand_id
1 'polypeptide(L)' 'MSDITANVVVSMPSQLFTMARSFKAVAGGKIYIGKIDTNPVNPENQIQVFVENEDGSHV' A
#
# COMPACT_ATOMS: atom_id res chain seq x y z
N MET A 1 27.71 27.95 9.58
CA MET A 1 26.69 26.92 9.30
C MET A 1 27.03 25.74 10.18
N SER A 2 26.11 25.27 11.02
CA SER A 2 26.30 24.04 11.80
C SER A 2 26.07 22.85 10.90
N ASP A 3 27.07 21.98 10.75
CA ASP A 3 26.95 20.73 10.01
C ASP A 3 25.94 19.81 10.69
N ILE A 4 24.88 19.46 9.96
CA ILE A 4 23.91 18.45 10.36
C ILE A 4 24.22 17.15 9.62
N THR A 5 24.38 16.05 10.36
CA THR A 5 24.42 14.70 9.79
C THR A 5 22.99 14.17 9.64
N ALA A 6 22.36 14.45 8.50
CA ALA A 6 21.04 13.94 8.17
C ALA A 6 21.12 12.46 7.71
N ASN A 7 21.15 11.53 8.66
CA ASN A 7 21.15 10.10 8.35
C ASN A 7 19.74 9.60 8.07
N VAL A 8 19.52 9.07 6.87
CA VAL A 8 18.26 8.44 6.45
C VAL A 8 18.53 6.97 6.12
N VAL A 9 17.69 6.07 6.65
CA VAL A 9 17.78 4.63 6.35
C VAL A 9 17.23 4.37 4.96
N VAL A 10 18.00 3.68 4.11
CA VAL A 10 17.54 3.21 2.80
C VAL A 10 16.57 2.05 3.00
N SER A 11 15.38 2.13 2.40
CA SER A 11 14.32 1.13 2.54
C SER A 11 13.63 0.83 1.21
N MET A 12 12.79 -0.21 1.20
CA MET A 12 11.88 -0.52 0.09
C MET A 12 10.47 -0.09 0.48
N PRO A 13 9.95 1.05 -0.03
CA PRO A 13 8.61 1.53 0.34
C PRO A 13 7.48 0.72 -0.34
N SER A 14 7.75 0.08 -1.47
CA SER A 14 6.74 -0.73 -2.17
C SER A 14 6.40 -2.00 -1.39
N GLN A 15 5.13 -2.16 -1.03
CA GLN A 15 4.66 -3.31 -0.27
C GLN A 15 4.39 -4.51 -1.18
N LEU A 16 5.01 -5.65 -0.84
CA LEU A 16 4.79 -6.93 -1.50
C LEU A 16 3.73 -7.76 -0.76
N PHE A 17 2.88 -8.47 -1.51
CA PHE A 17 1.87 -9.37 -0.96
C PHE A 17 2.25 -10.83 -1.22
N THR A 18 2.44 -11.60 -0.14
CA THR A 18 2.82 -13.03 -0.17
C THR A 18 1.70 -13.92 0.38
N MET A 19 1.71 -15.20 0.00
CA MET A 19 0.72 -16.17 0.47
C MET A 19 0.95 -16.54 1.94
N ALA A 20 -0.13 -16.73 2.71
CA ALA A 20 -0.06 -17.00 4.14
C ALA A 20 0.58 -18.35 4.53
N ARG A 21 0.58 -19.34 3.63
CA ARG A 21 1.01 -20.73 3.92
C ARG A 21 2.15 -21.23 3.04
N SER A 22 2.71 -20.37 2.19
CA SER A 22 3.85 -20.69 1.34
C SER A 22 4.55 -19.43 0.92
N PHE A 23 5.88 -19.46 0.79
CA PHE A 23 6.64 -18.29 0.33
C PHE A 23 6.52 -18.11 -1.18
N LYS A 24 5.41 -17.50 -1.61
CA LYS A 24 5.06 -17.19 -3.01
C LYS A 24 4.28 -15.89 -3.09
N ALA A 25 4.32 -15.21 -4.23
CA ALA A 25 3.48 -14.05 -4.50
C ALA A 25 2.00 -14.44 -4.61
N VAL A 26 1.09 -13.55 -4.20
CA VAL A 26 -0.37 -13.72 -4.42
C VAL A 26 -0.73 -13.33 -5.86
N ALA A 27 -0.21 -14.08 -6.83
CA ALA A 27 -0.46 -13.82 -8.25
C ALA A 27 -1.95 -13.97 -8.60
N GLY A 28 -2.51 -12.98 -9.31
CA GLY A 28 -3.94 -12.95 -9.64
C GLY A 28 -4.88 -12.70 -8.45
N GLY A 29 -4.33 -12.28 -7.31
CA GLY A 29 -5.11 -11.92 -6.12
C GLY A 29 -5.93 -10.65 -6.28
N LYS A 30 -6.78 -10.37 -5.28
CA LYS A 30 -7.60 -9.16 -5.19
C LYS A 30 -7.41 -8.51 -3.83
N ILE A 31 -7.31 -7.19 -3.80
CA ILE A 31 -7.21 -6.38 -2.59
C ILE A 31 -8.46 -5.49 -2.53
N TYR A 32 -9.12 -5.46 -1.37
CA TYR A 32 -10.28 -4.62 -1.11
C TYR A 32 -9.95 -3.69 0.06
N ILE A 33 -10.25 -2.39 -0.10
CA ILE A 33 -10.01 -1.38 0.93
C ILE A 33 -11.36 -0.82 1.37
N GLY A 34 -11.60 -0.76 2.67
CA GLY A 34 -12.87 -0.32 3.24
C GLY A 34 -12.72 0.42 4.56
N LYS A 35 -13.86 0.79 5.13
CA LYS A 35 -13.93 1.46 6.44
C LYS A 35 -13.33 0.57 7.54
N ILE A 36 -12.72 1.21 8.53
CA ILE A 36 -12.12 0.55 9.69
C ILE A 36 -13.15 -0.37 10.36
N ASP A 37 -12.73 -1.57 10.76
CA ASP A 37 -13.54 -2.58 11.45
C ASP A 37 -14.81 -3.04 10.69
N THR A 38 -14.83 -2.89 9.36
CA THR A 38 -15.92 -3.40 8.50
C THR A 38 -15.40 -4.43 7.50
N ASN A 39 -16.30 -5.21 6.90
CA ASN A 39 -15.94 -6.14 5.83
C ASN A 39 -15.73 -5.38 4.50
N PRO A 40 -14.50 -5.28 3.95
CA PRO A 40 -14.20 -4.48 2.75
C PRO A 40 -14.64 -5.13 1.43
N VAL A 41 -14.98 -6.43 1.45
CA VAL A 41 -15.50 -7.12 0.25
C VAL A 41 -16.90 -6.62 -0.12
N ASN A 42 -17.67 -6.15 0.88
CA ASN A 42 -18.99 -5.56 0.65
C ASN A 42 -18.84 -4.16 0.04
N PRO A 43 -19.45 -3.87 -1.13
CA PRO A 43 -19.28 -2.59 -1.82
C PRO A 43 -19.63 -1.35 -0.99
N GLU A 44 -20.64 -1.42 -0.12
CA GLU A 44 -21.07 -0.31 0.74
C GLU A 44 -20.03 0.11 1.80
N ASN A 45 -19.11 -0.80 2.11
CA ASN A 45 -18.02 -0.56 3.06
C ASN A 45 -16.75 -0.09 2.37
N GLN A 46 -16.68 -0.16 1.03
CA GLN A 46 -15.51 0.27 0.28
C GLN A 46 -15.34 1.78 0.36
N ILE A 47 -14.09 2.21 0.38
CA ILE A 47 -13.73 3.62 0.34
C ILE A 47 -13.05 3.93 -0.99
N GLN A 48 -13.05 5.21 -1.38
CA GLN A 48 -12.33 5.66 -2.55
C GLN A 48 -10.83 5.39 -2.39
N VAL A 49 -10.25 4.79 -3.43
CA VAL A 49 -8.80 4.60 -3.57
C VAL A 49 -8.33 5.37 -4.80
N PHE A 50 -7.07 5.77 -4.79
CA PHE A 50 -6.46 6.52 -5.88
C PHE A 50 -5.13 5.89 -6.27
N VAL A 51 -4.80 6.01 -7.55
CA VAL A 51 -3.45 5.86 -8.07
C VAL A 51 -2.80 7.23 -8.07
N GLU A 52 -1.71 7.37 -7.33
CA GLU A 52 -0.83 8.54 -7.43
C GLU A 52 0.14 8.31 -8.59
N ASN A 53 0.04 9.14 -9.62
CA ASN A 53 0.91 9.08 -10.79
C ASN A 53 2.27 9.72 -10.50
N GLU A 54 3.22 9.52 -11.41
CA GLU A 54 4.58 10.08 -11.29
C GLU A 54 4.60 11.62 -11.28
N ASP A 55 3.57 12.27 -11.85
CA ASP A 55 3.39 13.73 -11.83
C ASP A 55 2.67 14.25 -10.56
N GLY A 56 2.30 13.35 -9.64
CA GLY A 56 1.57 13.64 -8.41
C GLY A 56 0.04 13.78 -8.58
N SER A 57 -0.49 13.58 -9.79
CA SER A 57 -1.93 13.55 -10.01
C SER A 57 -2.56 12.28 -9.45
N HIS A 58 -3.86 12.35 -9.10
CA HIS A 58 -4.62 11.23 -8.55
C HIS A 58 -5.71 10.78 -9.51
N VAL A 59 -5.80 9.48 -9.76
CA VAL A 59 -6.84 8.82 -10.57
C VAL A 59 -7.57 7.76 -9.77
#